data_AF-A0A813DNE2-F1
#
_entry.id   AF-A0A813DNE2-F1
#
_cell.length_a   1.000
_cell.length_b   1.000
_cell.length_c   1.000
_cell.angle_alpha   90.00
_cell.angle_beta   90.00
_cell.angle_gamma   90.00
#
_symmetry.space_group_name_H-M   'P 1'
#
loop_
_entity.id
_entity.type
_entity.pdbx_description
1 polymer ?
#
loop_
_entity_poly.entity_id
_entity_poly.type
_entity_poly.pdbx_seq_one_letter_code
_entity_poly.pdbx_strand_id
1 'polypeptide(L)'
;MQADILDYAAIKAQAGLWAQKAWPSGLGHISQFYANPGLGDPTCPAAKKYEAGVGALRCSNTSQAEFAWHGTGSLAGVQSICWDNLDPARRNGQQYGPGEYFSVDATTSNGFAKGTGYLIVCLLLSGPHKTTHVNSHRVVNNPRTGASMYCLPVGVVDYGRSGDPLLKG
;
A
#
# COMPACT_ATOMS: atom_id res chain seq x y z
N MET A 1 17.04 -10.74 17.07
CA MET A 1 15.86 -9.86 17.15
C MET A 1 15.10 -9.98 15.84
N GLN A 2 13.81 -10.28 15.89
CA GLN A 2 12.97 -10.18 14.70
C GLN A 2 12.84 -8.70 14.33
N ALA A 3 12.98 -8.36 13.05
CA ALA A 3 12.88 -6.98 12.60
C ALA A 3 11.44 -6.48 12.76
N ASP A 4 11.21 -5.37 13.46
CA ASP A 4 9.84 -4.87 13.71
C ASP A 4 9.13 -4.46 12.40
N ILE A 5 9.90 -4.15 11.36
CA ILE A 5 9.43 -3.89 9.99
C ILE A 5 8.80 -5.13 9.32
N LEU A 6 8.88 -6.31 9.94
CA LEU A 6 8.24 -7.57 9.54
C LEU A 6 7.22 -8.09 10.56
N ASP A 7 6.93 -7.35 11.63
CA ASP A 7 5.82 -7.68 12.54
C ASP A 7 4.49 -7.26 11.90
N TYR A 8 3.93 -8.15 11.07
CA TYR A 8 2.70 -7.87 10.35
C TYR A 8 1.48 -7.65 11.26
N ALA A 9 1.47 -8.18 12.47
CA ALA A 9 0.38 -7.91 13.41
C ALA A 9 0.42 -6.45 13.86
N ALA A 10 1.60 -5.97 14.28
CA ALA A 10 1.80 -4.57 14.65
C ALA A 10 1.58 -3.62 13.47
N ILE A 11 2.12 -3.94 12.29
CA ILE A 11 1.97 -3.12 11.07
C ILE A 11 0.50 -2.95 10.68
N LYS A 12 -0.30 -4.04 10.72
CA LYS A 12 -1.75 -3.98 10.44
C LYS A 12 -2.50 -3.08 11.41
N ALA A 13 -2.19 -3.17 12.71
CA ALA A 13 -2.82 -2.32 13.72
C ALA A 13 -2.44 -0.84 13.53
N GLN A 14 -1.17 -0.55 13.27
CA GLN A 14 -0.69 0.80 13.02
C GLN A 14 -1.30 1.39 11.74
N ALA A 15 -1.45 0.60 10.68
CA ALA A 15 -2.07 1.03 9.44
C ALA A 15 -3.53 1.44 9.63
N GLY A 16 -4.31 0.68 10.40
CA GLY A 16 -5.70 1.04 10.71
C GLY A 16 -5.81 2.35 11.49
N LEU A 17 -4.95 2.55 12.50
CA LEU A 17 -4.90 3.80 13.27
C LEU A 17 -4.46 4.99 12.41
N TRP A 18 -3.42 4.78 11.59
CA TRP A 18 -2.94 5.79 10.65
C TRP A 18 -4.04 6.18 9.66
N ALA A 19 -4.75 5.20 9.11
CA ALA A 19 -5.83 5.41 8.15
C ALA A 19 -6.92 6.33 8.70
N GLN A 20 -7.38 6.08 9.93
CA GLN A 20 -8.36 6.93 10.60
C GLN A 20 -7.85 8.36 10.83
N LYS A 21 -6.59 8.51 11.25
CA LYS A 21 -5.98 9.82 11.52
C LYS A 21 -5.71 10.62 10.25
N ALA A 22 -5.30 9.96 9.17
CA ALA A 22 -4.94 10.57 7.89
C ALA A 22 -6.14 10.76 6.96
N TRP A 23 -7.35 10.40 7.41
CA TRP A 23 -8.55 10.50 6.59
C TRP A 23 -9.04 11.96 6.48
N PRO A 24 -9.27 12.48 5.26
CA PRO A 24 -9.79 13.83 5.07
C PRO A 24 -11.30 13.86 5.28
N SER A 25 -11.80 14.97 5.86
CA SER A 25 -13.25 15.18 6.06
C SER A 25 -14.06 15.23 4.76
N GLY A 26 -13.42 15.54 3.62
CA GLY A 26 -14.08 15.68 2.32
C GLY A 26 -14.42 14.38 1.58
N LEU A 27 -13.95 13.21 2.05
CA LEU A 27 -14.20 11.92 1.40
C LEU A 27 -15.29 11.09 2.09
N GLY A 28 -16.06 11.69 3.00
CA GLY A 28 -17.01 10.96 3.84
C GLY A 28 -16.31 10.27 5.01
N HIS A 29 -16.94 9.21 5.53
CA HIS A 29 -16.42 8.46 6.68
C HIS A 29 -15.84 7.12 6.23
N ILE A 30 -14.77 6.68 6.88
CA ILE A 30 -14.33 5.29 6.78
C ILE A 30 -15.35 4.43 7.52
N SER A 31 -16.01 3.53 6.79
CA SER A 31 -16.91 2.55 7.40
C SER A 31 -16.13 1.44 8.09
N GLN A 32 -15.03 0.98 7.49
CA GLN A 32 -14.18 -0.06 8.06
C GLN A 32 -12.76 -0.06 7.48
N PHE A 33 -11.80 -0.52 8.27
CA PHE A 33 -10.48 -0.93 7.78
C PHE A 33 -10.38 -2.46 7.75
N TYR A 34 -10.15 -3.02 6.58
CA TYR A 34 -9.94 -4.45 6.36
C TYR A 34 -8.45 -4.72 6.23
N ALA A 35 -7.86 -5.31 7.26
CA ALA A 35 -6.44 -5.66 7.25
C ALA A 35 -6.18 -6.79 6.25
N ASN A 36 -5.07 -6.72 5.51
CA ASN A 36 -4.76 -7.71 4.48
C ASN A 36 -4.50 -9.08 5.11
N PRO A 37 -5.38 -10.08 4.90
CA PRO A 37 -5.23 -11.41 5.51
C PRO A 37 -4.00 -12.14 4.97
N GLY A 38 -3.58 -11.84 3.73
CA GLY A 38 -2.40 -12.42 3.11
C GLY A 38 -1.11 -12.15 3.89
N LEU A 39 -1.03 -11.09 4.69
CA LEU A 39 0.17 -10.82 5.50
C LEU A 39 0.39 -11.83 6.63
N GLY A 40 -0.59 -12.65 6.98
CA GLY A 40 -0.40 -13.80 7.88
C GLY A 40 -0.13 -15.12 7.16
N ASP A 41 -0.19 -15.14 5.83
CA ASP A 41 -0.11 -16.35 5.03
C ASP A 41 1.32 -16.52 4.47
N PRO A 42 2.03 -17.62 4.80
CA PRO A 42 3.38 -17.88 4.30
C PRO A 42 3.45 -18.11 2.78
N THR A 43 2.32 -18.18 2.08
CA THR A 43 2.23 -18.30 0.63
C THR A 43 2.02 -16.97 -0.08
N CYS A 44 1.65 -15.91 0.65
CA CYS A 44 1.34 -14.60 0.08
C CYS A 44 2.53 -13.99 -0.68
N PRO A 45 2.41 -13.79 -2.01
CA PRO A 45 3.47 -13.20 -2.81
C PRO A 45 3.83 -11.77 -2.39
N ALA A 46 2.85 -10.96 -2.00
CA ALA A 46 3.10 -9.58 -1.58
C ALA A 46 4.03 -9.49 -0.37
N ALA A 47 3.81 -10.35 0.64
CA ALA A 47 4.64 -10.44 1.85
C ALA A 47 6.07 -10.87 1.50
N LYS A 48 6.23 -11.95 0.71
CA LYS A 48 7.55 -12.45 0.29
C LYS A 48 8.36 -11.41 -0.49
N LYS A 49 7.72 -10.73 -1.43
CA LYS A 49 8.36 -9.68 -2.22
C LYS A 49 8.80 -8.51 -1.34
N TYR A 50 7.98 -8.14 -0.36
CA TYR A 50 8.31 -7.10 0.60
C TYR A 50 9.48 -7.49 1.53
N GLU A 51 9.48 -8.72 2.07
CA GLU A 51 10.59 -9.27 2.85
C GLU A 51 11.91 -9.26 2.06
N ALA A 52 11.87 -9.63 0.79
CA ALA A 52 13.01 -9.53 -0.10
C ALA A 52 13.48 -8.07 -0.27
N GLY A 53 12.55 -7.10 -0.32
CA GLY A 53 12.86 -5.67 -0.34
C GLY A 53 13.50 -5.17 0.95
N VAL A 54 12.94 -5.57 2.10
CA VAL A 54 13.50 -5.29 3.44
C VAL A 54 14.94 -5.81 3.54
N GLY A 55 15.18 -7.05 3.11
CA GLY A 55 16.52 -7.65 3.08
C GLY A 55 17.48 -6.92 2.15
N ALA A 56 17.03 -6.57 0.94
CA ALA A 56 17.85 -5.84 -0.04
C ALA A 56 18.27 -4.44 0.46
N LEU A 57 17.39 -3.76 1.19
CA LEU A 57 17.65 -2.43 1.73
C LEU A 57 18.23 -2.45 3.16
N ARG A 58 18.33 -3.63 3.78
CA ARG A 58 18.76 -3.81 5.17
C ARG A 58 17.93 -2.98 6.16
N CYS A 59 16.63 -2.85 5.91
CA CYS A 59 15.71 -2.22 6.84
C CYS A 59 15.45 -3.18 8.01
N SER A 60 15.36 -2.64 9.22
CA SER A 60 15.07 -3.46 10.39
C SER A 60 13.93 -2.89 11.25
N ASN A 61 13.55 -1.63 11.01
CA ASN A 61 12.56 -0.93 11.81
C ASN A 61 11.54 -0.14 10.98
N THR A 62 10.36 0.06 11.54
CA THR A 62 9.21 0.79 11.00
C THR A 62 9.46 2.29 10.86
N SER A 63 10.41 2.88 11.59
CA SER A 63 10.82 4.28 11.37
C SER A 63 11.52 4.49 10.02
N GLN A 64 11.98 3.41 9.38
CA GLN A 64 12.49 3.40 8.01
C GLN A 64 11.39 3.21 6.97
N ALA A 65 10.13 3.48 7.31
CA ALA A 65 9.02 3.39 6.39
C ALA A 65 7.97 4.48 6.67
N GLU A 66 7.07 4.71 5.71
CA GLU A 66 5.92 5.60 5.88
C GLU A 66 4.66 4.95 5.29
N PHE A 67 3.50 5.21 5.89
CA PHE A 67 2.23 4.81 5.30
C PHE A 67 1.79 5.81 4.22
N ALA A 68 1.14 5.29 3.17
CA ALA A 68 0.56 6.08 2.10
C ALA A 68 -0.66 5.38 1.50
N TRP A 69 -1.50 6.16 0.82
CA TRP A 69 -2.69 5.72 0.12
C TRP A 69 -2.36 5.32 -1.31
N HIS A 70 -3.00 4.24 -1.80
CA HIS A 70 -3.04 3.87 -3.20
C HIS A 70 -4.48 3.66 -3.66
N GLY A 71 -4.84 4.25 -4.80
CA GLY A 71 -6.14 4.07 -5.45
C GLY A 71 -6.02 3.26 -6.72
N THR A 72 -6.98 2.37 -6.97
CA THR A 72 -7.09 1.60 -8.21
C THR A 72 -8.54 1.52 -8.65
N GLY A 73 -8.77 1.44 -9.97
CA GLY A 73 -10.10 1.62 -10.57
C GLY A 73 -11.00 0.38 -10.58
N SER A 74 -10.61 -0.73 -9.97
CA SER A 74 -11.43 -1.94 -9.93
C SER A 74 -11.26 -2.73 -8.63
N LEU A 75 -12.31 -3.43 -8.20
CA LEU A 75 -12.25 -4.35 -7.06
C LEU A 75 -11.22 -5.47 -7.28
N ALA A 76 -11.19 -6.05 -8.50
CA ALA A 76 -10.16 -7.04 -8.86
C ALA A 76 -8.74 -6.47 -8.75
N GLY A 77 -8.54 -5.19 -9.07
CA GLY A 77 -7.28 -4.48 -8.86
C GLY A 77 -6.92 -4.36 -7.38
N VAL A 78 -7.89 -4.03 -6.51
CA VAL A 78 -7.68 -4.00 -5.05
C VAL A 78 -7.22 -5.37 -4.54
N GLN A 79 -7.96 -6.42 -4.91
CA GLN A 79 -7.68 -7.80 -4.50
C GLN A 79 -6.32 -8.29 -5.00
N SER A 80 -6.03 -8.10 -6.29
CA SER A 80 -4.75 -8.51 -6.88
C SER A 80 -3.59 -7.74 -6.28
N ILE A 81 -3.71 -6.42 -6.05
CA ILE A 81 -2.64 -5.66 -5.39
C ILE A 81 -2.40 -6.19 -3.98
N CYS A 82 -3.44 -6.44 -3.18
CA CYS A 82 -3.27 -6.95 -1.83
C CYS A 82 -2.64 -8.35 -1.77
N TRP A 83 -2.88 -9.22 -2.77
CA TRP A 83 -2.30 -10.56 -2.80
C TRP A 83 -0.92 -10.61 -3.49
N ASP A 84 -0.80 -10.01 -4.67
CA ASP A 84 0.36 -10.12 -5.56
C ASP A 84 1.37 -8.96 -5.41
N ASN A 85 1.02 -7.90 -4.68
CA ASN A 85 1.64 -6.58 -4.69
C ASN A 85 1.36 -5.81 -6.00
N LEU A 86 1.82 -4.56 -6.08
CA LEU A 86 1.80 -3.82 -7.33
C LEU A 86 2.73 -4.48 -8.37
N ASP A 87 2.45 -4.21 -9.65
CA ASP A 87 3.15 -4.82 -10.78
C ASP A 87 3.98 -3.77 -11.55
N PRO A 88 5.31 -3.77 -11.40
CA PRO A 88 6.22 -2.89 -12.12
C PRO A 88 6.12 -2.96 -13.65
N ALA A 89 5.60 -4.06 -14.22
CA ALA A 89 5.39 -4.19 -15.65
C ALA A 89 4.21 -3.35 -16.16
N ARG A 90 3.29 -2.93 -15.28
CA ARG A 90 2.10 -2.12 -15.63
C ARG A 90 2.35 -0.61 -15.62
N ARG A 91 3.58 -0.17 -15.34
CA ARG A 91 3.96 1.25 -15.39
C ARG A 91 3.77 1.80 -16.79
N ASN A 92 2.98 2.86 -16.93
CA ASN A 92 2.75 3.53 -18.21
C ASN A 92 2.43 5.02 -18.00
N GLY A 93 2.94 5.91 -18.87
CA GLY A 93 2.56 7.33 -18.91
C GLY A 93 2.82 8.13 -17.62
N GLN A 94 3.89 7.82 -16.89
CA GLN A 94 4.10 8.29 -15.51
C GLN A 94 4.72 9.69 -15.42
N GLN A 95 4.04 10.63 -14.76
CA GLN A 95 4.39 12.06 -14.71
C GLN A 95 5.74 12.36 -14.04
N TYR A 96 6.05 11.69 -12.93
CA TYR A 96 7.23 11.93 -12.11
C TYR A 96 8.33 10.87 -12.33
N GLY A 97 8.28 10.18 -13.47
CA GLY A 97 9.23 9.13 -13.81
C GLY A 97 8.81 7.73 -13.31
N PRO A 98 9.72 6.76 -13.43
CA PRO A 98 9.41 5.34 -13.25
C PRO A 98 9.14 4.99 -11.78
N GLY A 99 7.99 4.38 -11.51
CA GLY A 99 7.70 3.79 -10.20
C GLY A 99 6.21 3.59 -9.93
N GLU A 100 5.90 3.04 -8.78
CA GLU A 100 4.53 2.92 -8.27
C GLU A 100 4.17 4.20 -7.51
N TYR A 101 2.94 4.67 -7.71
CA TYR A 101 2.49 5.98 -7.23
C TYR A 101 1.58 5.83 -6.02
N PHE A 102 1.86 6.63 -5.00
CA PHE A 102 1.11 6.71 -3.76
C PHE A 102 0.93 8.18 -3.38
N SER A 103 0.10 8.44 -2.37
CA SER A 103 -0.02 9.78 -1.78
C SER A 103 -0.25 9.68 -0.28
N VAL A 104 0.31 10.62 0.50
CA VAL A 104 -0.09 10.76 1.91
C VAL A 104 -1.40 11.53 2.09
N ASP A 105 -1.94 12.11 1.01
CA ASP A 105 -3.30 12.67 0.94
C ASP A 105 -4.25 11.68 0.25
N ALA A 106 -5.29 11.24 0.96
CA ALA A 106 -6.27 10.29 0.44
C ALA A 106 -7.08 10.87 -0.73
N THR A 107 -7.30 12.19 -0.78
CA THR A 107 -8.06 12.86 -1.84
C THR A 107 -7.40 12.65 -3.20
N THR A 108 -6.08 12.80 -3.23
CA THR A 108 -5.25 12.52 -4.40
C THR A 108 -5.41 11.06 -4.86
N SER A 109 -5.28 10.09 -3.95
CA SER A 109 -5.41 8.67 -4.30
C SER A 109 -6.84 8.28 -4.70
N ASN A 110 -7.87 8.92 -4.13
CA ASN A 110 -9.27 8.72 -4.50
C ASN A 110 -9.55 9.04 -5.99
N GLY A 111 -8.85 10.03 -6.57
CA GLY A 111 -8.95 10.33 -8.01
C GLY A 111 -8.58 9.14 -8.92
N PHE A 112 -7.76 8.21 -8.41
CA PHE A 112 -7.35 6.97 -9.07
C PHE A 112 -8.21 5.76 -8.67
N ALA A 113 -9.01 5.87 -7.60
CA ALA A 113 -9.94 4.84 -7.17
C ALA A 113 -11.14 4.69 -8.13
N LYS A 114 -11.40 5.67 -9.00
CA LYS A 114 -12.47 5.64 -10.04
C LYS A 114 -13.83 5.16 -9.53
N GLY A 115 -14.18 5.54 -8.29
CA GLY A 115 -15.46 5.18 -7.68
C GLY A 115 -15.55 3.74 -7.15
N THR A 116 -14.42 3.05 -6.95
CA THR A 116 -14.43 1.74 -6.27
C THR A 116 -15.00 1.84 -4.85
N GLY A 117 -14.84 2.99 -4.18
CA GLY A 117 -15.20 3.13 -2.76
C GLY A 117 -14.19 2.49 -1.81
N TYR A 118 -13.01 2.14 -2.34
CA TYR A 118 -11.91 1.53 -1.61
C TYR A 118 -10.60 2.27 -1.86
N LEU A 119 -9.76 2.38 -0.83
CA LEU A 119 -8.38 2.83 -0.93
C LEU A 119 -7.49 1.85 -0.19
N ILE A 120 -6.34 1.53 -0.77
CA ILE A 120 -5.36 0.63 -0.19
C ILE A 120 -4.41 1.46 0.68
N VAL A 121 -4.16 1.00 1.91
CA VAL A 121 -3.11 1.51 2.77
C VAL A 121 -1.84 0.71 2.49
N CYS A 122 -0.79 1.38 2.06
CA CYS A 122 0.50 0.77 1.80
C CYS A 122 1.57 1.30 2.77
N LEU A 123 2.48 0.43 3.19
CA LEU A 123 3.71 0.80 3.90
C LEU A 123 4.85 0.89 2.88
N LEU A 124 5.53 2.03 2.81
CA LEU A 124 6.59 2.32 1.84
C LEU A 124 7.93 2.42 2.55
N LEU A 125 8.89 1.56 2.18
CA LEU A 125 10.26 1.66 2.70
C LEU A 125 10.88 3.00 2.31
N SER A 126 11.74 3.51 3.18
CA SER A 126 12.53 4.71 2.94
C SER A 126 13.86 4.35 2.29
N GLY A 127 14.35 5.22 1.42
CA GLY A 127 15.61 5.02 0.70
C GLY A 127 15.62 5.74 -0.64
N PRO A 128 16.71 5.63 -1.41
CA PRO A 128 16.91 6.37 -2.67
C PRO A 128 15.95 5.92 -3.79
N HIS A 129 15.30 4.77 -3.64
CA HIS A 129 14.28 4.28 -4.57
C HIS A 129 12.94 5.02 -4.43
N LYS A 130 12.74 5.75 -3.33
CA LYS A 130 11.52 6.51 -3.04
C LYS A 130 11.78 8.00 -3.22
N THR A 131 10.90 8.65 -3.97
CA THR A 131 10.92 10.09 -4.20
C THR A 131 9.63 10.73 -3.69
N THR A 132 9.77 11.93 -3.14
CA THR A 132 8.66 12.75 -2.67
C THR A 132 8.51 13.93 -3.61
N HIS A 133 7.29 14.15 -4.09
CA HIS A 133 6.97 15.28 -4.97
C HIS A 133 5.99 16.24 -4.29
N VAL A 134 5.75 17.36 -4.96
CA VAL A 134 4.71 18.33 -4.58
C VAL A 134 3.34 17.63 -4.45
N ASN A 135 2.42 18.22 -3.67
CA ASN A 135 1.07 17.68 -3.45
C ASN A 135 1.04 16.26 -2.86
N SER A 136 1.94 15.94 -1.92
CA SER A 136 1.89 14.70 -1.13
C SER A 136 2.18 13.40 -1.91
N HIS A 137 2.53 13.47 -3.19
CA HIS A 137 2.86 12.29 -3.99
C HIS A 137 4.14 11.60 -3.50
N ARG A 138 4.11 10.27 -3.54
CA ARG A 138 5.27 9.38 -3.36
C ARG A 138 5.41 8.50 -4.58
N VAL A 139 6.62 8.37 -5.10
CA VAL A 139 6.92 7.42 -6.17
C VAL A 139 7.97 6.45 -5.66
N VAL A 140 7.64 5.16 -5.69
CA VAL A 140 8.51 4.06 -5.27
C VAL A 140 8.97 3.34 -6.53
N ASN A 141 10.24 3.49 -6.90
CA ASN A 141 10.81 2.81 -8.06
C ASN A 141 11.22 1.38 -7.69
N ASN A 142 10.24 0.49 -7.60
CA ASN A 142 10.51 -0.94 -7.39
C ASN A 142 11.33 -1.54 -8.55
N PRO A 143 12.12 -2.61 -8.32
CA PRO A 143 12.78 -3.34 -9.39
C PRO A 143 11.77 -3.84 -10.44
N ARG A 144 12.09 -3.67 -11.74
CA ARG A 144 11.22 -4.11 -12.84
C ARG A 144 10.91 -5.61 -12.85
N THR A 145 11.76 -6.42 -12.20
CA THR A 145 11.54 -7.86 -12.07
C THR A 145 10.37 -8.20 -11.13
N GLY A 146 9.98 -7.28 -10.24
CA GLY A 146 8.98 -7.52 -9.20
C GLY A 146 9.37 -8.57 -8.15
N ALA A 147 10.63 -9.03 -8.16
CA ALA A 147 11.12 -10.06 -7.25
C ALA A 147 11.31 -9.54 -5.82
N SER A 148 11.61 -8.25 -5.69
CA SER A 148 11.57 -7.53 -4.42
C SER A 148 10.73 -6.26 -4.59
N MET A 149 10.00 -5.90 -3.54
CA MET A 149 9.14 -4.73 -3.52
C MET A 149 9.43 -3.93 -2.26
N TYR A 150 9.51 -2.62 -2.42
CA TYR A 150 9.74 -1.63 -1.37
C TYR A 150 8.43 -1.00 -0.88
N CYS A 151 7.30 -1.60 -1.23
CA CYS A 151 5.99 -1.26 -0.74
C CYS A 151 5.23 -2.53 -0.33
N LEU A 152 4.40 -2.42 0.71
CA LEU A 152 3.56 -3.48 1.23
C LEU A 152 2.11 -3.03 1.27
N PRO A 153 1.17 -3.68 0.58
CA PRO A 153 -0.26 -3.43 0.74
C PRO A 153 -0.74 -4.01 2.08
N VAL A 154 -0.97 -3.15 3.07
CA VAL A 154 -1.26 -3.55 4.46
C VAL A 154 -2.73 -3.83 4.70
N GLY A 155 -3.61 -3.15 3.99
CA GLY A 155 -5.06 -3.30 4.13
C GLY A 155 -5.80 -2.31 3.27
N VAL A 156 -7.11 -2.29 3.40
CA VAL A 156 -8.02 -1.49 2.59
C VAL A 156 -9.00 -0.76 3.48
N VAL A 157 -9.20 0.53 3.24
CA VAL A 157 -10.33 1.27 3.81
C VAL A 157 -11.52 1.19 2.89
N ASP A 158 -12.69 0.93 3.47
CA ASP A 158 -13.99 1.09 2.84
C ASP A 158 -14.59 2.41 3.30
N TYR A 159 -15.01 3.23 2.33
CA TYR A 159 -15.66 4.52 2.57
C TYR A 159 -16.90 4.72 1.69
N GLY A 160 -17.44 3.63 1.11
CA GLY A 160 -18.60 3.77 0.22
C GLY A 160 -19.24 2.50 -0.32
N ARG A 161 -18.83 1.30 0.14
CA ARG A 161 -19.38 0.03 -0.34
C ARG A 161 -19.98 -0.85 0.76
N SER A 162 -19.57 -0.66 2.00
CA SER A 162 -20.04 -1.41 3.18
C SER A 162 -19.82 -2.93 3.08
N GLY A 163 -18.63 -3.35 2.66
CA GLY A 163 -18.27 -4.76 2.52
C GLY A 163 -16.77 -5.01 2.38
N ASP A 164 -16.30 -6.15 2.91
CA ASP A 164 -14.89 -6.55 2.86
C ASP A 164 -14.46 -6.84 1.42
N PRO A 165 -13.57 -6.02 0.82
CA PRO A 165 -13.13 -6.23 -0.55
C PRO A 165 -12.14 -7.39 -0.68
N LEU A 166 -11.59 -7.91 0.42
CA LEU A 166 -10.55 -8.93 0.45
C LEU A 166 -11.07 -10.34 0.68
N LEU A 167 -12.36 -10.50 1.00
CA LEU A 167 -13.02 -11.80 0.94
C LEU A 167 -13.18 -12.20 -0.52
N LYS A 168 -12.76 -13.43 -0.85
CA LYS A 168 -13.15 -14.04 -2.12
C LYS A 168 -14.66 -14.29 -2.06
N GLY A 169 -15.39 -13.68 -2.99
CA GLY A 169 -16.77 -14.06 -3.27
C GLY A 169 -16.87 -15.47 -3.84
#